data_AF-A0A968DV44-F1
#
_entry.id   AF-A0A968DV44-F1
#
_cell.length_a   1.000
_cell.length_b   1.000
_cell.length_c   1.000
_cell.angle_alpha   90.00
_cell.angle_beta   90.00
_cell.angle_gamma   90.00
#
_symmetry.space_group_name_H-M   'P 1'
#
loop_
_entity.id
_entity.type
_entity.pdbx_description
1 polymer ?
#
loop_
_entity_poly.entity_id
_entity_poly.type
_entity_poly.pdbx_seq_one_letter_code
_entity_poly.pdbx_strand_id
1 'polypeptide(L)'
;EREASLWGTSEVALAITLATFTTIVVFLPLILMNDEIGFQFYMLRIGLPVIFSLLASLFVAMVLIPLAATKITSRRQVKESVAIARGNKIYQRMLSWAMTHRLEMFLILLLVMASMQFAASKVQTTEGMEGNINDVHFMFEMPDNYTLENAEKLLQVVEDTIRAKADIYGIRTINTRYRSDWGMIRAFLHPPKKRQWYEVVYDNIMKNFGRLPGGVMER
;
A
#
# COMPACT_ATOMS: atom_id res chain seq x y z
N GLU A 1 -18.72 34.85 24.03
CA GLU A 1 -18.55 33.56 23.30
C GLU A 1 -18.11 33.75 21.86
N ARG A 2 -18.78 34.58 21.05
CA ARG A 2 -18.32 34.91 19.69
C ARG A 2 -16.88 35.44 19.64
N GLU A 3 -16.53 36.39 20.52
CA GLU A 3 -15.17 36.95 20.59
C GLU A 3 -14.12 35.91 21.02
N ALA A 4 -14.41 35.12 22.05
CA ALA A 4 -13.51 34.05 22.50
C ALA A 4 -13.32 32.95 21.43
N SER A 5 -14.38 32.62 20.68
CA SER A 5 -14.30 31.69 19.56
C SER A 5 -13.56 32.28 18.36
N LEU A 6 -13.74 33.57 18.06
CA LEU A 6 -13.00 34.27 16.99
C LEU A 6 -11.51 34.33 17.31
N TRP A 7 -11.15 34.75 18.53
CA TRP A 7 -9.77 34.80 19.01
C TRP A 7 -9.12 33.41 19.03
N GLY A 8 -9.80 32.42 19.62
CA GLY A 8 -9.30 31.05 19.65
C GLY A 8 -9.13 30.45 18.27
N THR A 9 -10.01 30.78 17.32
CA THR A 9 -9.87 30.31 15.93
C THR A 9 -8.72 31.01 15.23
N SER A 10 -8.55 32.33 15.39
CA SER A 10 -7.45 33.07 14.74
C SER A 10 -6.07 32.62 15.21
N GLU A 11 -5.94 32.22 16.48
CA GLU A 11 -4.68 31.73 17.05
C GLU A 11 -4.22 30.42 16.38
N VAL A 12 -5.17 29.50 16.12
CA VAL A 12 -4.86 28.16 15.60
C VAL A 12 -5.01 28.08 14.08
N ALA A 13 -5.71 29.05 13.46
CA ALA A 13 -5.95 29.12 12.01
C ALA A 13 -4.67 29.07 11.19
N LEU A 14 -3.66 29.86 11.58
CA LEU A 14 -2.37 29.88 10.89
C LEU A 14 -1.66 28.52 11.01
N ALA A 15 -1.64 27.95 12.22
CA ALA A 15 -0.99 26.67 12.49
C ALA A 15 -1.61 25.52 11.69
N ILE A 16 -2.95 25.43 11.65
CA ILE A 16 -3.65 24.39 10.90
C ILE A 16 -3.39 24.56 9.40
N THR A 17 -3.49 25.79 8.88
CA THR A 17 -3.26 26.08 7.45
C THR A 17 -1.84 25.69 7.02
N LEU A 18 -0.83 26.05 7.82
CA LEU A 18 0.56 25.65 7.55
C LEU A 18 0.73 24.14 7.63
N ALA A 19 0.13 23.48 8.62
CA ALA A 19 0.14 22.02 8.72
C ALA A 19 -0.46 21.38 7.46
N THR A 20 -1.63 21.81 6.99
CA THR A 20 -2.22 21.28 5.74
C THR A 20 -1.30 21.53 4.55
N PHE A 21 -0.72 22.72 4.40
CA PHE A 21 0.21 23.00 3.31
C PHE A 21 1.46 22.12 3.36
N THR A 22 2.05 21.87 4.53
CA THR A 22 3.20 20.96 4.63
C THR A 22 2.86 19.56 4.15
N THR A 23 1.64 19.06 4.44
CA THR A 23 1.19 17.76 3.92
C THR A 23 1.07 17.79 2.39
N ILE A 24 0.50 18.85 1.82
CA ILE A 24 0.35 19.01 0.36
C ILE A 24 1.73 19.05 -0.32
N VAL A 25 2.69 19.78 0.26
CA VAL A 25 4.05 19.89 -0.27
C VAL A 25 4.78 18.54 -0.26
N VAL A 26 4.54 17.68 0.73
CA VAL A 26 5.10 16.31 0.76
C VAL A 26 4.53 15.43 -0.37
N PHE A 27 3.28 15.65 -0.79
CA PHE A 27 2.68 14.93 -1.92
C PHE A 27 3.07 15.48 -3.30
N LEU A 28 3.55 16.71 -3.38
CA LEU A 28 3.95 17.33 -4.64
C LEU A 28 5.06 16.55 -5.39
N PRO A 29 6.20 16.19 -4.77
CA PRO A 29 7.24 15.43 -5.47
C PRO A 29 6.75 14.05 -5.89
N LEU A 30 5.89 13.42 -5.09
CA LEU A 30 5.30 12.12 -5.41
C LEU A 30 4.51 12.22 -6.73
N ILE A 31 3.67 13.24 -6.88
CA ILE A 31 2.84 13.46 -8.08
C ILE A 31 3.68 13.83 -9.31
N LEU A 32 4.79 14.55 -9.11
CA LEU A 32 5.68 15.02 -10.18
C LEU A 32 6.78 14.01 -10.55
N MET A 33 6.86 12.87 -9.86
CA MET A 33 7.84 11.82 -10.13
C MET A 33 7.58 11.19 -11.50
N ASN A 34 8.53 11.36 -12.43
CA ASN A 34 8.46 10.88 -13.81
C ASN A 34 9.06 9.47 -13.95
N ASP A 35 8.52 8.52 -13.18
CA ASP A 35 8.83 7.11 -13.43
C ASP A 35 7.83 6.57 -14.46
N GLU A 36 8.25 5.52 -15.19
CA GLU A 36 7.58 4.87 -16.32
C GLU A 36 6.06 5.08 -16.43
N ILE A 37 5.60 5.31 -17.68
CA ILE A 37 4.22 5.62 -18.07
C ILE A 37 3.23 4.68 -17.34
N GLY A 38 2.73 5.14 -16.20
CA GLY A 38 1.94 4.30 -15.29
C GLY A 38 1.98 4.80 -13.85
N PHE A 39 3.17 4.90 -13.25
CA PHE A 39 3.29 5.25 -11.82
C PHE A 39 2.77 6.66 -11.52
N GLN A 40 3.16 7.64 -12.34
CA GLN A 40 2.66 9.02 -12.25
C GLN A 40 1.12 9.09 -12.38
N PHE A 41 0.53 8.28 -13.27
CA PHE A 41 -0.92 8.26 -13.48
C PHE A 41 -1.68 7.71 -12.27
N TYR A 42 -1.17 6.64 -11.65
CA TYR A 42 -1.75 6.11 -10.40
C TYR A 42 -1.56 7.10 -9.24
N MET A 43 -0.39 7.70 -9.12
CA MET A 43 -0.08 8.67 -8.09
C MET A 43 -0.97 9.91 -8.19
N LEU A 44 -1.16 10.46 -9.40
CA LEU A 44 -2.09 11.58 -9.64
C LEU A 44 -3.52 11.25 -9.19
N ARG A 45 -3.99 10.03 -9.48
CA ARG A 45 -5.33 9.57 -9.11
C ARG A 45 -5.53 9.39 -7.60
N ILE A 46 -4.45 9.17 -6.84
CA ILE A 46 -4.51 9.04 -5.38
C ILE A 46 -4.23 10.40 -4.71
N GLY A 47 -3.23 11.13 -5.19
CA GLY A 47 -2.76 12.38 -4.62
C GLY A 47 -3.75 13.54 -4.79
N LEU A 48 -4.36 13.70 -5.97
CA LEU A 48 -5.32 14.79 -6.20
C LEU A 48 -6.53 14.71 -5.25
N PRO A 49 -7.22 13.55 -5.09
CA PRO A 49 -8.30 13.43 -4.12
C PRO A 49 -7.87 13.73 -2.68
N VAL A 50 -6.66 13.33 -2.28
CA VAL A 50 -6.14 13.62 -0.93
C VAL A 50 -5.96 15.12 -0.73
N ILE A 51 -5.35 15.82 -1.70
CA ILE A 51 -5.16 17.28 -1.64
C ILE A 51 -6.51 18.01 -1.59
N PHE A 52 -7.46 17.65 -2.47
CA PHE A 52 -8.80 18.23 -2.44
C PHE A 52 -9.52 17.96 -1.10
N SER A 53 -9.38 16.76 -0.54
CA SER A 53 -9.96 16.40 0.75
C SER A 53 -9.36 17.20 1.91
N LEU A 54 -8.04 17.46 1.87
CA LEU A 54 -7.34 18.29 2.86
C LEU A 54 -7.77 19.76 2.79
N LEU A 55 -7.93 20.31 1.58
CA LEU A 55 -8.44 21.67 1.39
C LEU A 55 -9.91 21.80 1.85
N ALA A 56 -10.75 20.83 1.51
CA ALA A 56 -12.12 20.77 1.99
C ALA A 56 -12.18 20.65 3.52
N SER A 57 -11.31 19.82 4.11
CA SER A 57 -11.18 19.67 5.57
C SER A 57 -10.74 20.97 6.24
N LEU A 58 -9.77 21.69 5.67
CA LEU A 58 -9.33 23.00 6.16
C LEU A 58 -10.48 24.02 6.12
N PHE A 59 -11.23 24.06 5.02
CA PHE A 59 -12.39 24.95 4.87
C PHE A 59 -13.46 24.64 5.92
N VAL A 60 -13.80 23.35 6.08
CA VAL A 60 -14.73 22.87 7.10
C VAL A 60 -14.23 23.23 8.50
N ALA A 61 -12.94 23.03 8.78
CA ALA A 61 -12.36 23.36 10.08
C ALA A 61 -12.47 24.85 10.40
N MET A 62 -12.17 25.73 9.43
CA MET A 62 -12.25 27.18 9.63
C MET A 62 -13.68 27.71 9.73
N VAL A 63 -14.65 27.11 9.04
CA VAL A 63 -16.02 27.65 8.99
C VAL A 63 -16.96 26.94 9.99
N LEU A 64 -16.94 25.61 10.03
CA LEU A 64 -17.87 24.84 10.85
C LEU A 64 -17.46 24.79 12.32
N ILE A 65 -16.16 24.74 12.65
CA ILE A 65 -15.72 24.67 14.06
C ILE A 65 -16.11 25.94 14.84
N PRO A 66 -15.88 27.18 14.35
CA PRO A 66 -16.31 28.37 15.09
C PRO A 66 -17.83 28.45 15.21
N LEU A 67 -18.55 28.07 14.14
CA LEU A 67 -20.01 28.05 14.15
C LEU A 67 -20.56 27.05 15.19
N ALA A 68 -19.98 25.84 15.23
CA ALA A 68 -20.33 24.82 16.21
C ALA A 68 -19.96 25.24 17.63
N ALA A 69 -18.80 25.85 17.84
CA ALA A 69 -18.34 26.33 19.14
C ALA A 69 -19.30 27.36 19.74
N THR A 70 -19.88 28.24 18.92
CA THR A 70 -20.89 29.22 19.39
C THR A 70 -22.25 28.61 19.75
N LYS A 71 -22.57 27.39 19.27
CA LYS A 71 -23.85 26.71 19.53
C LYS A 71 -23.76 25.61 20.58
N ILE A 72 -22.62 24.96 20.72
CA ILE A 72 -22.43 23.74 21.54
C ILE A 72 -21.72 24.05 22.87
N THR A 73 -21.12 25.23 23.02
CA THR A 73 -20.44 25.62 24.28
C THR A 73 -21.44 25.76 25.42
N SER A 74 -21.28 24.92 26.45
CA SER A 74 -21.99 25.02 27.74
C SER A 74 -21.07 25.69 28.76
N ARG A 75 -21.57 26.66 29.53
CA ARG A 75 -20.83 27.43 30.56
C ARG A 75 -20.33 26.61 31.76
N ARG A 76 -20.38 25.28 31.68
CA ARG A 76 -19.98 24.42 32.79
C ARG A 76 -18.46 24.40 32.87
N GLN A 77 -17.90 24.83 34.00
CA GLN A 77 -16.50 24.55 34.31
C GLN A 77 -16.31 23.03 34.31
N VAL A 78 -15.71 22.51 33.25
CA VAL A 78 -15.37 21.10 33.15
C VAL A 78 -14.23 20.88 34.13
N LYS A 79 -14.53 20.27 35.28
CA LYS A 79 -13.49 19.78 36.18
C LYS A 79 -12.63 18.78 35.41
N GLU A 80 -11.32 18.99 35.41
CA GLU A 80 -10.37 18.07 34.78
C GLU A 80 -10.61 16.67 35.34
N SER A 81 -10.83 15.69 34.45
CA SER A 81 -11.01 14.32 34.90
C SER A 81 -9.71 13.83 35.55
N VAL A 82 -9.82 13.03 36.61
CA VAL A 82 -8.66 12.49 37.33
C VAL A 82 -7.73 11.71 36.39
N ALA A 83 -8.30 11.08 35.35
CA ALA A 83 -7.54 10.38 34.31
C ALA A 83 -6.70 11.34 33.47
N ILE A 84 -7.27 12.47 33.02
CA ILE A 84 -6.54 13.49 32.24
C ILE A 84 -5.44 14.12 33.10
N ALA A 85 -5.75 14.48 34.35
CA ALA A 85 -4.77 15.07 35.26
C ALA A 85 -3.59 14.12 35.54
N ARG A 86 -3.86 12.82 35.72
CA ARG A 86 -2.81 11.80 35.89
C ARG A 86 -1.98 11.63 34.62
N GLY A 87 -2.62 11.62 33.45
CA GLY A 87 -1.96 11.57 32.15
C GLY A 87 -1.03 12.78 31.93
N ASN A 88 -1.52 13.99 32.19
CA ASN A 88 -0.73 15.22 32.14
C ASN A 88 0.49 15.16 33.06
N LYS A 89 0.35 14.63 34.28
CA LYS A 89 1.46 14.50 35.22
C LYS A 89 2.54 13.52 34.72
N ILE A 90 2.14 12.42 34.06
CA ILE A 90 3.08 11.47 33.46
C ILE A 90 3.78 12.11 32.26
N TYR A 91 3.02 12.76 31.38
CA TYR A 91 3.55 13.48 30.24
C TYR A 91 4.57 14.55 30.66
N GLN A 92 4.25 15.37 31.66
CA GLN A 92 5.15 16.39 32.18
C GLN A 92 6.45 15.80 32.76
N ARG A 93 6.38 14.65 33.45
CA ARG A 93 7.59 13.95 33.93
C ARG A 93 8.44 13.45 32.78
N MET A 94 7.84 12.81 31.78
CA MET A 94 8.55 12.32 30.60
C MET A 94 9.18 13.48 29.82
N LEU A 95 8.46 14.59 29.65
CA LEU A 95 8.96 15.78 28.98
C LEU A 95 10.12 16.43 29.74
N SER A 96 9.99 16.58 31.07
CA SER A 96 11.06 17.11 31.92
C SER A 96 12.30 16.21 31.88
N TRP A 97 12.11 14.90 31.86
CA TRP A 97 13.19 13.94 31.70
C TRP A 97 13.87 14.06 30.32
N ALA A 98 13.09 14.14 29.24
CA ALA A 98 13.62 14.31 27.88
C ALA A 98 14.42 15.61 27.72
N MET A 99 13.96 16.72 28.31
CA MET A 99 14.64 18.01 28.26
C MET A 99 15.94 18.04 29.09
N THR A 100 16.01 17.28 30.18
CA THR A 100 17.22 17.21 31.03
C THR A 100 18.28 16.27 30.43
N HIS A 101 17.87 15.23 29.71
CA HIS A 101 18.76 14.22 29.12
C HIS A 101 18.94 14.43 27.60
N ARG A 102 19.20 15.67 27.17
CA ARG A 102 19.33 16.04 25.74
C ARG A 102 20.31 15.18 24.93
N LEU A 103 21.42 14.74 25.53
CA LEU A 103 22.41 13.87 24.88
C LEU A 103 21.88 12.43 24.71
N GLU A 104 21.19 11.90 25.72
CA GLU A 104 20.59 10.56 25.64
C GLU A 104 19.45 10.55 24.63
N MET A 105 18.60 11.58 24.60
CA MET A 105 17.55 11.72 23.59
C MET A 105 18.12 11.77 22.17
N PHE A 106 19.26 12.43 21.97
CA PHE A 106 19.96 12.44 20.70
C PHE A 106 20.50 11.05 20.32
N LEU A 107 21.08 10.31 21.27
CA LEU A 107 21.53 8.93 21.04
C LEU A 107 20.36 7.99 20.72
N ILE A 108 19.24 8.14 21.41
CA ILE A 108 18.01 7.38 21.15
C ILE A 108 17.49 7.68 19.74
N LEU A 109 17.46 8.95 19.33
CA LEU A 109 17.07 9.34 17.97
C LEU A 109 17.97 8.67 16.93
N LEU A 110 19.29 8.70 17.13
CA LEU A 110 20.26 8.08 16.23
C LEU A 110 20.06 6.56 16.16
N LEU A 111 19.81 5.91 17.29
CA LEU A 111 19.51 4.48 17.37
C LEU A 111 18.22 4.14 16.61
N VAL A 112 17.15 4.93 16.77
CA VAL A 112 15.89 4.73 16.04
C VAL A 112 16.12 4.89 14.53
N MET A 113 16.84 5.93 14.10
CA MET A 113 17.18 6.11 12.68
C MET A 113 18.01 4.96 12.12
N ALA A 114 19.01 4.48 12.88
CA ALA A 114 19.82 3.33 12.51
C ALA A 114 18.98 2.04 12.41
N SER A 115 18.02 1.85 13.34
CA SER A 115 17.13 0.69 13.33
C SER A 115 16.20 0.70 12.12
N MET A 116 15.71 1.88 11.72
CA MET A 116 14.87 2.04 10.54
C MET A 116 15.65 1.76 9.26
N GLN A 117 16.90 2.25 9.17
CA GLN A 117 17.79 1.95 8.05
C GLN A 117 18.12 0.46 7.96
N PHE A 118 18.39 -0.18 9.10
CA PHE A 118 18.64 -1.62 9.16
C PHE A 118 17.42 -2.41 8.69
N ALA A 119 16.22 -2.06 9.17
CA ALA A 119 14.97 -2.69 8.72
C ALA A 119 14.75 -2.50 7.22
N ALA A 120 14.93 -1.29 6.69
CA ALA A 120 14.78 -0.99 5.26
C ALA A 120 15.74 -1.82 4.39
N SER A 121 16.99 -2.01 4.82
CA SER A 121 17.98 -2.83 4.09
C SER A 121 17.64 -4.32 4.00
N LYS A 122 16.75 -4.81 4.87
CA LYS A 122 16.29 -6.21 4.90
C LYS A 122 15.00 -6.44 4.12
N VAL A 123 14.33 -5.38 3.69
CA VAL A 123 13.15 -5.49 2.83
C VAL A 123 13.63 -5.83 1.42
N GLN A 124 13.18 -6.97 0.90
CA GLN A 124 13.43 -7.35 -0.48
C GLN A 124 12.62 -6.42 -1.39
N THR A 125 13.30 -5.65 -2.24
CA THR A 125 12.66 -4.83 -3.26
C THR A 125 12.27 -5.73 -4.42
N THR A 126 10.99 -6.10 -4.51
CA THR A 126 10.46 -6.68 -5.73
C THR A 126 10.23 -5.54 -6.71
N GLU A 127 11.14 -5.37 -7.67
CA GLU A 127 10.93 -4.50 -8.83
C GLU A 127 9.84 -5.12 -9.70
N GLY A 128 8.61 -4.68 -9.48
CA GLY A 128 7.45 -5.14 -10.23
C GLY A 128 6.38 -5.65 -9.29
N MET A 129 5.15 -5.16 -9.48
CA MET A 129 3.98 -5.82 -8.96
C MET A 129 3.94 -7.25 -9.52
N GLU A 130 4.50 -8.22 -8.82
CA GLU A 130 4.09 -9.62 -8.92
C GLU A 130 2.69 -9.75 -8.31
N GLY A 131 1.72 -9.05 -8.90
CA GLY A 131 0.33 -9.34 -8.67
C GLY A 131 0.09 -10.74 -9.23
N ASN A 132 0.12 -11.74 -8.35
CA ASN A 132 -0.23 -13.14 -8.58
C ASN A 132 -0.36 -13.48 -10.08
N ILE A 133 0.79 -13.63 -10.76
CA ILE A 133 0.86 -13.84 -12.20
C ILE A 133 0.32 -15.24 -12.47
N ASN A 134 -1.01 -15.34 -12.48
CA ASN A 134 -1.74 -16.53 -12.86
C ASN A 134 -1.76 -16.67 -14.39
N ASP A 135 -1.06 -15.82 -15.13
CA ASP A 135 -0.99 -15.90 -16.58
C ASP A 135 0.40 -15.56 -17.12
N VAL A 136 0.95 -16.47 -17.92
CA VAL A 136 2.21 -16.27 -18.62
C VAL A 136 1.91 -15.79 -20.04
N HIS A 137 2.61 -14.75 -20.48
CA HIS A 137 2.43 -14.14 -21.79
C HIS A 137 3.61 -14.53 -22.69
N PHE A 138 3.32 -15.22 -23.78
CA PHE A 138 4.28 -15.50 -24.83
C PHE A 138 4.01 -14.54 -25.99
N MET A 139 5.00 -13.70 -26.30
CA MET A 139 4.92 -12.71 -27.38
C MET A 139 5.84 -13.16 -28.52
N PHE A 140 5.25 -13.31 -29.70
CA PHE A 140 5.93 -13.74 -30.91
C PHE A 140 5.90 -12.58 -31.91
N GLU A 141 7.09 -12.12 -32.30
CA GLU A 141 7.26 -11.12 -33.35
C GLU A 141 7.41 -11.83 -34.69
N MET A 142 6.59 -11.46 -35.68
CA MET A 142 6.58 -12.10 -36.99
C MET A 142 7.30 -11.21 -38.01
N PRO A 143 8.09 -11.77 -38.94
CA PRO A 143 8.73 -10.98 -39.99
C PRO A 143 7.71 -10.30 -40.90
N ASP A 144 8.03 -9.09 -41.41
CA ASP A 144 7.15 -8.19 -42.19
C ASP A 144 6.54 -8.78 -43.48
N ASN A 145 6.88 -10.01 -43.88
CA ASN A 145 6.40 -10.70 -45.08
C ASN A 145 5.49 -11.91 -44.79
N TYR A 146 5.00 -12.09 -43.57
CA TYR A 146 4.05 -13.15 -43.23
C TYR A 146 2.61 -12.79 -43.62
N THR A 147 1.94 -13.71 -44.32
CA THR A 147 0.48 -13.63 -44.53
C THR A 147 -0.25 -14.10 -43.26
N LEU A 148 -1.49 -13.63 -43.06
CA LEU A 148 -2.32 -14.01 -41.91
C LEU A 148 -2.48 -15.53 -41.77
N GLU A 149 -2.57 -16.24 -42.90
CA GLU A 149 -2.73 -17.70 -42.93
C GLU A 149 -1.47 -18.43 -42.43
N ASN A 150 -0.28 -17.92 -42.76
CA ASN A 150 0.98 -18.52 -42.30
C ASN A 150 1.23 -18.22 -40.82
N ALA A 151 0.83 -17.03 -40.36
CA ALA A 151 0.84 -16.65 -38.95
C ALA A 151 -0.06 -17.58 -38.12
N GLU A 152 -1.26 -17.87 -38.62
CA GLU A 152 -2.21 -18.78 -37.98
C GLU A 152 -1.66 -20.22 -37.88
N LYS A 153 -1.11 -20.77 -38.99
CA LYS A 153 -0.54 -22.13 -38.98
C LYS A 153 0.61 -22.26 -37.98
N LEU A 154 1.49 -21.25 -37.92
CA LEU A 154 2.61 -21.26 -36.97
C LEU A 154 2.12 -21.21 -35.53
N LEU A 155 1.15 -20.33 -35.22
CA LEU A 155 0.61 -20.21 -33.87
C LEU A 155 -0.23 -21.41 -33.44
N GLN A 156 -0.93 -22.08 -34.36
CA GLN A 156 -1.65 -23.32 -34.07
C GLN A 156 -0.69 -24.43 -33.63
N VAL A 157 0.45 -24.60 -34.32
CA VAL A 157 1.46 -25.60 -33.92
C VAL A 157 2.02 -25.30 -32.53
N VAL A 158 2.24 -24.02 -32.22
CA VAL A 158 2.71 -23.59 -30.89
C VAL A 158 1.62 -23.82 -29.84
N GLU A 159 0.36 -23.47 -30.13
CA GLU A 159 -0.78 -23.71 -29.22
C GLU A 159 -0.94 -25.20 -28.93
N ASP A 160 -0.91 -26.05 -29.94
CA ASP A 160 -1.05 -27.51 -29.79
C ASP A 160 0.09 -28.10 -28.96
N THR A 161 1.31 -27.61 -29.13
CA THR A 161 2.47 -28.04 -28.35
C THR A 161 2.34 -27.63 -26.87
N ILE A 162 1.85 -26.41 -26.61
CA ILE A 162 1.61 -25.91 -25.24
C ILE A 162 0.44 -26.68 -24.61
N ARG A 163 -0.62 -26.94 -25.37
CA ARG A 163 -1.79 -27.71 -24.92
C ARG A 163 -1.45 -29.16 -24.61
N ALA A 164 -0.59 -29.80 -25.42
CA ALA A 164 -0.12 -31.15 -25.17
C ALA A 164 0.70 -31.28 -23.87
N LYS A 165 1.30 -30.19 -23.40
CA LYS A 165 2.02 -30.13 -22.11
C LYS A 165 1.26 -29.38 -21.01
N ALA A 166 -0.01 -29.02 -21.25
CA ALA A 166 -0.80 -28.21 -20.32
C ALA A 166 -0.98 -28.88 -18.94
N ASP A 167 -1.09 -30.22 -18.90
CA ASP A 167 -1.21 -30.98 -17.65
C ASP A 167 0.06 -30.94 -16.80
N ILE A 168 1.24 -30.85 -17.43
CA ILE A 168 2.53 -30.78 -16.73
C ILE A 168 2.74 -29.37 -16.14
N TYR A 169 2.29 -28.33 -16.86
CA TYR A 169 2.48 -26.93 -16.48
C TYR A 169 1.29 -26.32 -15.72
N GLY A 170 0.21 -27.08 -15.50
CA GLY A 170 -0.97 -26.60 -14.77
C GLY A 170 -1.69 -25.45 -15.48
N ILE A 171 -1.83 -25.52 -16.81
CA ILE A 171 -2.47 -24.48 -17.64
C ILE A 171 -3.97 -24.75 -17.74
N ARG A 172 -4.81 -23.82 -17.28
CA ARG A 172 -6.29 -23.88 -17.30
C ARG A 172 -6.88 -23.55 -18.66
N THR A 173 -6.36 -22.51 -19.33
CA THR A 173 -6.92 -22.01 -20.61
C THR A 173 -5.83 -21.27 -21.36
N ILE A 174 -5.83 -21.40 -22.68
CA ILE A 174 -4.95 -20.67 -23.59
C ILE A 174 -5.82 -19.73 -24.42
N ASN A 175 -5.40 -18.48 -24.54
CA ASN A 175 -6.02 -17.49 -25.42
C ASN A 175 -4.96 -17.00 -26.40
N THR A 176 -5.19 -17.24 -27.69
CA THR A 176 -4.29 -16.85 -28.77
C THR A 176 -4.90 -15.67 -29.52
N ARG A 177 -4.13 -14.59 -29.68
CA ARG A 177 -4.46 -13.46 -30.56
C ARG A 177 -3.32 -13.25 -31.54
N TYR A 178 -3.66 -12.96 -32.79
CA TYR A 178 -2.65 -12.81 -33.83
C TYR A 178 -3.03 -11.77 -34.87
N ARG A 179 -1.99 -11.21 -35.47
CA ARG A 179 -2.02 -10.24 -36.55
C ARG A 179 -0.85 -10.55 -37.49
N SER A 180 -0.77 -9.88 -38.64
CA SER A 180 0.28 -10.09 -39.63
C SER A 180 1.70 -9.79 -39.12
N ASP A 181 1.81 -8.97 -38.08
CA ASP A 181 3.03 -8.44 -37.48
C ASP A 181 3.38 -9.06 -36.11
N TRP A 182 2.38 -9.55 -35.36
CA TRP A 182 2.62 -10.15 -34.04
C TRP A 182 1.60 -11.22 -33.66
N GLY A 183 2.03 -12.16 -32.82
CA GLY A 183 1.19 -13.16 -32.18
C GLY A 183 1.38 -13.14 -30.66
N MET A 184 0.30 -13.30 -29.90
CA MET A 184 0.35 -13.41 -28.45
C MET A 184 -0.44 -14.63 -28.00
N ILE A 185 0.22 -15.50 -27.24
CA ILE A 185 -0.40 -16.61 -26.54
C ILE A 185 -0.39 -16.29 -25.05
N ARG A 186 -1.58 -16.16 -24.48
CA ARG A 186 -1.77 -15.98 -23.04
C ARG A 186 -2.21 -17.32 -22.43
N ALA A 187 -1.35 -17.91 -21.60
CA ALA A 187 -1.63 -19.14 -20.88
C ALA A 187 -2.02 -18.82 -19.44
N PHE A 188 -3.28 -19.09 -19.07
CA PHE A 188 -3.75 -18.96 -17.69
C PHE A 188 -3.37 -20.22 -16.91
N LEU A 189 -2.58 -20.08 -15.85
CA LEU A 189 -2.26 -21.15 -14.91
C LEU A 189 -3.39 -21.33 -13.89
N HIS A 190 -3.50 -22.53 -13.34
CA HIS A 190 -4.28 -22.73 -12.13
C HIS A 190 -3.66 -21.88 -11.00
N PRO A 191 -4.47 -21.16 -10.21
CA PRO A 191 -3.94 -20.45 -9.05
C PRO A 191 -3.17 -21.46 -8.20
N PRO A 192 -1.97 -21.10 -7.70
CA PRO A 192 -1.24 -22.00 -6.82
C PRO A 192 -2.20 -22.39 -5.69
N LYS A 193 -2.31 -23.71 -5.41
CA LYS A 193 -3.08 -24.18 -4.26
C LYS A 193 -2.55 -23.38 -3.07
N LYS A 194 -3.37 -22.47 -2.51
CA LYS A 194 -3.06 -21.76 -1.27
C LYS A 194 -2.93 -22.82 -0.19
N ARG A 195 -1.73 -23.40 -0.01
CA ARG A 195 -1.44 -24.16 1.20
C ARG A 195 -1.44 -23.13 2.31
N GLN A 196 -2.49 -23.16 3.13
CA GLN A 196 -2.53 -22.38 4.36
C GLN A 196 -1.26 -22.70 5.14
N TRP A 197 -0.62 -21.71 5.75
CA TRP A 197 0.66 -21.86 6.44
C TRP A 197 0.68 -23.04 7.44
N TYR A 198 -0.48 -23.35 8.04
CA TYR A 198 -0.66 -24.47 8.95
C TYR A 198 -0.47 -25.85 8.29
N GLU A 199 -0.84 -26.01 7.02
CA GLU A 199 -0.64 -27.28 6.29
C GLU A 199 0.85 -27.56 6.08
N VAL A 200 1.65 -26.53 5.76
CA VAL A 200 3.11 -26.67 5.57
C VAL A 200 3.82 -26.95 6.89
N VAL A 201 3.37 -26.32 7.97
CA VAL A 201 3.89 -26.56 9.32
C VAL A 201 3.56 -27.97 9.77
N TYR A 202 2.33 -28.44 9.56
CA TYR A 202 1.92 -29.81 9.87
C TYR A 202 2.73 -30.84 9.05
N ASP A 203 2.90 -30.63 7.74
CA ASP A 203 3.65 -31.54 6.86
C ASP A 203 5.14 -31.63 7.27
N ASN A 204 5.76 -30.51 7.66
CA ASN A 204 7.15 -30.48 8.13
C ASN A 204 7.32 -31.10 9.52
N ILE A 205 6.38 -30.86 10.44
CA ILE A 205 6.39 -31.48 11.76
C ILE A 205 6.21 -33.01 11.62
N MET A 206 5.27 -33.46 10.79
CA MET A 206 5.03 -34.89 10.57
C MET A 206 6.12 -35.56 9.74
N LYS A 207 6.87 -34.84 8.91
CA LYS A 207 8.09 -35.38 8.29
C LYS A 207 9.24 -35.58 9.27
N ASN A 208 9.36 -34.72 10.29
CA ASN A 208 10.40 -34.86 11.31
C ASN A 208 10.07 -35.92 12.37
N PHE A 209 8.79 -36.26 12.57
CA PHE A 209 8.34 -37.38 13.39
C PHE A 209 8.00 -38.59 12.49
N GLY A 210 8.99 -39.42 12.19
CA GLY A 210 8.92 -40.47 11.15
C GLY A 210 7.66 -41.36 11.12
N ARG A 211 6.89 -41.22 10.03
CA ARG A 211 5.81 -42.08 9.43
C ARG A 211 4.49 -42.21 10.23
N LEU A 212 3.30 -42.14 9.59
CA LEU A 212 2.79 -42.94 8.46
C LEU A 212 1.89 -42.14 7.46
N PRO A 213 1.74 -42.60 6.19
CA PRO A 213 0.82 -42.07 5.20
C PRO A 213 -0.58 -42.70 5.36
N GLY A 214 -1.62 -41.87 5.44
CA GLY A 214 -2.99 -42.35 5.33
C GLY A 214 -3.94 -41.63 6.28
N GLY A 215 -4.80 -40.81 5.69
CA GLY A 215 -5.86 -40.12 6.42
C GLY A 215 -6.46 -39.01 5.59
N VAL A 216 -7.22 -39.38 4.56
CA VAL A 216 -8.16 -38.46 3.90
C VAL A 216 -9.11 -37.94 4.96
N MET A 217 -9.25 -36.63 5.08
CA MET A 217 -10.40 -36.01 5.73
C MET A 217 -10.98 -34.98 4.76
N GLU A 218 -12.02 -35.41 4.04
CA GLU A 218 -13.03 -34.53 3.46
C GLU A 218 -13.70 -33.75 4.61
N ARG A 219 -13.59 -32.43 4.58
CA ARG A 219 -14.70 -31.46 4.48
C ARG A 219 -14.19 -30.03 4.60
#